data_AF-A0A7S0J8R1-F1
#
_entry.id   AF-A0A7S0J8R1-F1
#
_cell.length_a   1.000
_cell.length_b   1.000
_cell.length_c   1.000
_cell.angle_alpha   90.00
_cell.angle_beta   90.00
_cell.angle_gamma   90.00
#
_symmetry.space_group_name_H-M   'P 1'
#
loop_
_entity.id
_entity.type
_entity.pdbx_description
1 polymer ?
#
loop_
_entity_poly.entity_id
_entity_poly.type
_entity_poly.pdbx_seq_one_letter_code
_entity_poly.pdbx_strand_id
1 'polypeptide(L)'
;DELTRHGTTTAVIFASAHVDTCRALVSAVVARGGPRAFVGKVNMDRFCPDDYVETTEQSLVDTAAFIKYVKAANANASPPLVVPVVTPRFLPTCTPQLLRGLGELAAEHQVPVQSHMSESCDEVAFSASLFDGQTDAAVFDSFGLLRAPSVLAHCVHLQEGEEE
;
A
#
# COMPACT_ATOMS: atom_id res chain seq x y z
N ASP A 1 20.69 1.62 -3.74
CA ASP A 1 22.08 1.12 -3.67
C ASP A 1 22.26 0.07 -2.58
N GLU A 2 21.76 0.26 -1.36
CA GLU A 2 21.87 -0.78 -0.31
C GLU A 2 21.22 -2.13 -0.67
N LEU A 3 20.01 -2.12 -1.26
CA LEU A 3 19.33 -3.34 -1.71
C LEU A 3 20.19 -4.15 -2.68
N THR A 4 20.72 -3.50 -3.71
CA THR A 4 21.55 -4.16 -4.73
C THR A 4 22.91 -4.59 -4.17
N ARG A 5 23.48 -3.83 -3.23
CA ARG A 5 24.71 -4.21 -2.50
C ARG A 5 24.54 -5.53 -1.74
N HIS A 6 23.32 -5.85 -1.31
CA HIS A 6 22.97 -7.10 -0.63
C HIS A 6 22.35 -8.16 -1.55
N GLY A 7 22.37 -7.95 -2.87
CA GLY A 7 21.85 -8.92 -3.84
C GLY A 7 20.34 -8.89 -4.03
N THR A 8 19.60 -7.97 -3.39
CA THR A 8 18.17 -7.80 -3.61
C THR A 8 17.93 -7.12 -4.95
N THR A 9 17.44 -7.88 -5.94
CA THR A 9 17.15 -7.41 -7.29
C THR A 9 15.70 -6.97 -7.50
N THR A 10 14.79 -7.38 -6.61
CA THR A 10 13.38 -6.99 -6.63
C THR A 10 12.90 -6.71 -5.20
N ALA A 11 12.13 -5.64 -4.98
CA ALA A 11 11.57 -5.33 -3.67
C ALA A 11 10.12 -4.80 -3.75
N VAL A 12 9.35 -5.06 -2.69
CA VAL A 12 8.04 -4.46 -2.42
C VAL A 12 8.24 -3.43 -1.32
N ILE A 13 7.97 -2.16 -1.62
CA ILE A 13 8.43 -1.01 -0.83
C ILE A 13 7.22 -0.20 -0.37
N PHE A 14 7.07 -0.12 0.94
CA PHE A 14 6.30 0.95 1.59
C PHE A 14 7.16 2.22 1.54
N ALA A 15 6.71 3.24 0.81
CA ALA A 15 7.39 4.52 0.78
C ALA A 15 6.97 5.39 1.98
N SER A 16 6.55 6.63 1.77
CA SER A 16 6.00 7.48 2.83
C SER A 16 4.60 7.97 2.49
N ALA A 17 3.96 8.72 3.39
CA ALA A 17 2.70 9.40 3.09
C ALA A 17 2.89 10.55 2.06
N HIS A 18 4.09 11.14 1.99
CA HIS A 18 4.36 12.30 1.15
C HIS A 18 4.61 11.91 -0.31
N VAL A 19 3.69 12.30 -1.19
CA VAL A 19 3.74 11.94 -2.62
C VAL A 19 5.03 12.35 -3.32
N ASP A 20 5.59 13.51 -2.99
CA ASP A 20 6.81 14.00 -3.65
C ASP A 20 8.05 13.17 -3.29
N THR A 21 8.13 12.67 -2.06
CA THR A 21 9.21 11.76 -1.67
C THR A 21 9.07 10.40 -2.37
N CYS A 22 7.84 9.93 -2.58
CA CYS A 22 7.56 8.71 -3.32
C CYS A 22 7.96 8.86 -4.79
N ARG A 23 7.65 10.01 -5.42
CA ARG A 23 8.09 10.34 -6.78
C ARG A 23 9.62 10.42 -6.89
N ALA A 24 10.28 11.01 -5.91
CA ALA A 24 11.74 11.09 -5.86
C ALA A 24 12.38 9.68 -5.79
N LEU A 25 11.81 8.77 -4.99
CA LEU A 25 12.24 7.36 -4.95
C LEU A 25 12.12 6.70 -6.32
N VAL A 26 10.96 6.81 -6.98
CA VAL A 26 10.73 6.22 -8.31
C VAL A 26 11.68 6.81 -9.34
N SER A 27 11.85 8.14 -9.37
CA SER A 27 12.81 8.82 -10.24
C SER A 27 14.23 8.30 -10.03
N ALA A 28 14.66 8.15 -8.78
CA ALA A 28 15.99 7.67 -8.46
C ALA A 28 16.21 6.23 -8.92
N VAL A 29 15.22 5.34 -8.73
CA VAL A 29 15.29 3.95 -9.20
C VAL A 29 15.38 3.90 -10.72
N VAL A 30 14.52 4.63 -11.43
CA VAL A 30 14.50 4.66 -12.91
C VAL A 30 15.79 5.26 -13.47
N ALA A 31 16.22 6.41 -12.99
CA ALA A 31 17.41 7.11 -13.49
C ALA A 31 18.70 6.30 -13.30
N ARG A 32 18.78 5.49 -12.23
CA ARG A 32 19.96 4.69 -11.92
C ARG A 32 19.92 3.28 -12.52
N GLY A 33 18.81 2.87 -13.13
CA GLY A 33 18.59 1.47 -13.49
C GLY A 33 18.66 0.55 -12.27
N GLY A 34 18.02 0.97 -11.17
CA GLY A 34 18.01 0.26 -9.89
C GLY A 34 17.29 -1.09 -9.91
N PRO A 35 17.02 -1.69 -8.74
CA PRO A 35 16.29 -2.95 -8.68
C PRO A 35 14.87 -2.78 -9.20
N ARG A 36 14.25 -3.88 -9.65
CA ARG A 36 12.81 -3.87 -9.92
C ARG A 36 12.07 -3.56 -8.62
N ALA A 37 11.06 -2.71 -8.67
CA ALA A 37 10.38 -2.29 -7.45
C ALA A 37 8.87 -2.24 -7.63
N PHE A 38 8.17 -2.67 -6.60
CA PHE A 38 6.76 -2.37 -6.37
C PHE A 38 6.74 -1.27 -5.32
N VAL A 39 6.26 -0.09 -5.66
CA VAL A 39 6.34 1.09 -4.78
C VAL A 39 4.95 1.64 -4.58
N GLY A 40 4.59 1.85 -3.31
CA GLY A 40 3.34 2.46 -2.96
C GLY A 40 3.50 3.63 -2.00
N LYS A 41 2.75 4.71 -2.29
CA LYS A 41 2.56 5.82 -1.36
C LYS A 41 1.72 5.30 -0.20
N VAL A 42 2.21 5.46 1.03
CA VAL A 42 1.49 5.01 2.22
C VAL A 42 0.25 5.88 2.42
N ASN A 43 -0.88 5.27 2.78
CA ASN A 43 -2.16 5.94 3.03
C ASN A 43 -2.56 5.83 4.50
N MET A 44 -2.77 6.96 5.18
CA MET A 44 -3.18 7.03 6.59
C MET A 44 -3.92 8.34 6.90
N ASP A 45 -5.15 8.27 7.40
CA ASP A 45 -5.99 9.45 7.65
C ASP A 45 -6.61 9.51 9.07
N ARG A 46 -6.21 8.59 9.96
CA ARG A 46 -6.58 8.62 11.38
C ARG A 46 -5.52 7.95 12.26
N PHE A 47 -5.59 8.20 13.56
CA PHE A 47 -4.72 7.60 14.58
C PHE A 47 -3.21 7.68 14.26
N CYS A 48 -2.80 8.81 13.70
CA CYS A 48 -1.42 9.14 13.39
C CYS A 48 -1.02 10.43 14.13
N PRO A 49 0.28 10.70 14.32
CA PRO A 49 0.74 12.00 14.77
C PRO A 49 0.21 13.15 13.89
N ASP A 50 -0.06 14.30 14.49
CA ASP A 50 -0.67 15.45 13.79
C ASP A 50 0.17 15.97 12.62
N ASP A 51 1.49 15.80 12.68
CA ASP A 51 2.45 16.19 11.63
C ASP A 51 2.66 15.10 10.56
N TYR A 52 2.02 13.94 10.69
CA TYR A 52 2.17 12.80 9.80
C TYR A 52 0.85 12.05 9.57
N VAL A 53 -0.21 12.82 9.32
CA VAL A 53 -1.57 12.34 9.00
C VAL A 53 -2.08 13.03 7.74
N GLU A 54 -2.83 12.32 6.91
CA GLU A 54 -3.44 12.88 5.71
C GLU A 54 -4.94 13.14 5.90
N THR A 55 -5.55 13.91 5.01
CA THR A 55 -7.00 13.83 4.82
C THR A 55 -7.33 12.72 3.83
N THR A 56 -8.50 12.09 3.97
CA THR A 56 -8.99 11.06 3.03
C THR A 56 -8.94 11.55 1.58
N GLU A 57 -9.44 12.76 1.33
CA GLU A 57 -9.49 13.36 -0.01
C GLU A 57 -8.09 13.51 -0.61
N GLN A 58 -7.16 14.11 0.14
CA GLN A 58 -5.80 14.34 -0.35
C GLN A 58 -5.06 13.01 -0.57
N SER A 59 -5.23 12.03 0.33
CA SER A 59 -4.60 10.72 0.20
C SER A 59 -5.03 10.00 -1.08
N LEU A 60 -6.32 10.07 -1.44
CA LEU A 60 -6.85 9.49 -2.68
C LEU A 60 -6.35 10.23 -3.93
N VAL A 61 -6.39 11.57 -3.93
CA VAL A 61 -5.87 12.40 -5.03
C VAL A 61 -4.39 12.10 -5.30
N ASP A 62 -3.59 12.08 -4.23
CA ASP A 62 -2.15 11.82 -4.33
C ASP A 62 -1.83 10.39 -4.76
N THR A 63 -2.63 9.42 -4.33
CA THR A 63 -2.47 8.02 -4.76
C THR A 63 -2.77 7.87 -6.24
N ALA A 64 -3.86 8.44 -6.74
CA ALA A 64 -4.19 8.43 -8.17
C ALA A 64 -3.11 9.14 -9.00
N ALA A 65 -2.62 10.30 -8.53
CA ALA A 65 -1.54 11.03 -9.17
C ALA A 65 -0.22 10.24 -9.17
N PHE A 66 0.09 9.55 -8.07
CA PHE A 66 1.28 8.72 -7.96
C PHE A 66 1.24 7.51 -8.90
N ILE A 67 0.11 6.80 -8.97
CA ILE A 67 -0.07 5.68 -9.92
C ILE A 67 0.20 6.13 -11.35
N LYS A 68 -0.40 7.26 -11.77
CA LYS A 68 -0.19 7.84 -13.11
C LYS A 68 1.27 8.21 -13.35
N TYR A 69 1.91 8.82 -12.35
CA TYR A 69 3.31 9.18 -12.42
C TYR A 69 4.23 7.97 -12.62
N VAL A 70 4.05 6.89 -11.84
CA VAL A 70 4.90 5.68 -11.97
C VAL A 70 4.69 5.02 -13.33
N LYS A 71 3.44 4.92 -13.81
CA LYS A 71 3.14 4.38 -15.15
C LYS A 71 3.85 5.20 -16.25
N ALA A 72 3.80 6.53 -16.16
CA ALA A 72 4.48 7.42 -17.10
C ALA A 72 6.01 7.28 -17.04
N ALA A 73 6.60 7.18 -15.84
CA ALA A 73 8.04 6.99 -15.65
C ALA A 73 8.56 5.66 -16.25
N ASN A 74 7.67 4.69 -16.47
CA ASN A 74 8.00 3.37 -17.04
C ASN A 74 7.44 3.15 -18.45
N ALA A 75 6.94 4.19 -19.13
CA ALA A 75 6.20 4.05 -20.39
C ALA A 75 6.99 3.33 -21.52
N ASN A 76 8.32 3.38 -21.50
CA ASN A 76 9.18 2.76 -22.50
C ASN A 76 9.81 1.42 -22.03
N ALA A 77 9.44 0.92 -20.86
CA ALA A 77 10.00 -0.31 -20.29
C ALA A 77 8.97 -1.45 -20.32
N SER A 78 9.36 -2.60 -20.88
CA SER A 78 8.56 -3.82 -20.85
C SER A 78 9.45 -5.03 -20.51
N PRO A 79 9.30 -5.66 -19.33
CA PRO A 79 8.38 -5.30 -18.24
C PRO A 79 8.80 -4.00 -17.50
N PRO A 80 7.87 -3.26 -16.87
CA PRO A 80 8.17 -2.01 -16.17
C PRO A 80 9.17 -2.23 -15.02
N LEU A 81 10.14 -1.33 -14.87
CA LEU A 81 11.13 -1.43 -13.79
C LEU A 81 10.47 -1.14 -12.42
N VAL A 82 9.56 -0.17 -12.39
CA VAL A 82 8.79 0.18 -11.19
C VAL A 82 7.29 0.02 -11.46
N VAL A 83 6.59 -0.66 -10.55
CA VAL A 83 5.14 -0.87 -10.58
C VAL A 83 4.51 -0.11 -9.41
N PRO A 84 3.47 0.71 -9.62
CA PRO A 84 2.78 1.37 -8.53
C PRO A 84 1.91 0.38 -7.75
N VAL A 85 1.79 0.58 -6.44
CA VAL A 85 0.99 -0.25 -5.52
C VAL A 85 0.10 0.63 -4.65
N VAL A 86 -1.17 0.25 -4.49
CA VAL A 86 -2.06 0.87 -3.50
C VAL A 86 -1.67 0.39 -2.09
N THR A 87 -1.40 1.31 -1.17
CA THR A 87 -0.73 0.98 0.11
C THR A 87 -1.43 1.64 1.31
N PRO A 88 -2.65 1.18 1.69
CA PRO A 88 -3.11 1.41 3.06
C PRO A 88 -2.04 0.90 4.02
N ARG A 89 -1.67 1.70 5.02
CA ARG A 89 -0.59 1.29 5.94
C ARG A 89 -0.97 -0.01 6.66
N PHE A 90 -2.17 0.01 7.26
CA PHE A 90 -2.88 -1.04 7.99
C PHE A 90 -4.27 -0.50 8.38
N LEU A 91 -5.22 -1.38 8.71
CA LEU A 91 -6.63 -1.03 8.94
C LEU A 91 -6.85 0.06 10.01
N PRO A 92 -6.15 0.05 11.15
CA PRO A 92 -6.32 1.07 12.17
C PRO A 92 -6.16 2.49 11.64
N THR A 93 -5.16 2.77 10.81
CA THR A 93 -4.89 4.15 10.35
C THR A 93 -5.69 4.60 9.14
N CYS A 94 -6.60 3.78 8.63
CA CYS A 94 -7.40 4.09 7.45
C CYS A 94 -8.88 4.09 7.78
N THR A 95 -9.57 5.20 7.53
CA THR A 95 -11.03 5.26 7.63
C THR A 95 -11.69 4.33 6.59
N PRO A 96 -12.94 3.87 6.82
CA PRO A 96 -13.72 3.13 5.82
C PRO A 96 -13.84 3.86 4.47
N GLN A 97 -13.93 5.20 4.50
CA GLN A 97 -14.00 6.04 3.32
C GLN A 97 -12.70 5.97 2.52
N LEU A 98 -11.55 6.04 3.20
CA LEU A 98 -10.25 5.89 2.55
C LEU A 98 -10.08 4.48 1.97
N LEU A 99 -10.37 3.43 2.75
CA LEU A 99 -10.24 2.04 2.30
C LEU A 99 -11.07 1.77 1.03
N ARG A 100 -12.32 2.26 0.99
CA ARG A 100 -13.18 2.14 -0.20
C ARG A 100 -12.57 2.82 -1.42
N GLY A 101 -12.14 4.09 -1.29
CA GLY A 101 -11.54 4.81 -2.41
C GLY A 101 -10.23 4.18 -2.89
N LEU A 102 -9.44 3.59 -1.98
CA LEU A 102 -8.22 2.86 -2.35
C LEU A 102 -8.54 1.57 -3.12
N GLY A 103 -9.57 0.82 -2.71
CA GLY A 103 -10.05 -0.35 -3.43
C GLY A 103 -10.53 -0.02 -4.84
N GLU A 104 -11.27 1.08 -4.98
CA GLU A 104 -11.71 1.61 -6.28
C GLU A 104 -10.51 1.98 -7.18
N LEU A 105 -9.51 2.70 -6.64
CA LEU A 105 -8.29 3.04 -7.38
C LEU A 105 -7.48 1.80 -7.79
N ALA A 106 -7.37 0.80 -6.91
CA ALA A 106 -6.71 -0.46 -7.22
C ALA A 106 -7.40 -1.18 -8.39
N ALA A 107 -8.74 -1.18 -8.39
CA ALA A 107 -9.55 -1.77 -9.46
C ALA A 107 -9.42 -1.00 -10.78
N GLU A 108 -9.65 0.33 -10.74
CA GLU A 108 -9.62 1.21 -11.90
C GLU A 108 -8.27 1.13 -12.62
N HIS A 109 -7.18 1.17 -11.86
CA HIS A 109 -5.84 1.19 -12.43
C HIS A 109 -5.22 -0.20 -12.61
N GLN A 110 -5.90 -1.26 -12.18
CA GLN A 110 -5.42 -2.65 -12.19
C GLN A 110 -4.03 -2.78 -11.57
N VAL A 111 -3.85 -2.16 -10.40
CA VAL A 111 -2.57 -2.16 -9.69
C VAL A 111 -2.62 -3.09 -8.47
N PRO A 112 -1.47 -3.64 -8.04
CA PRO A 112 -1.40 -4.41 -6.82
C PRO A 112 -1.82 -3.61 -5.59
N VAL A 113 -2.15 -4.34 -4.52
CA VAL A 113 -2.32 -3.80 -3.16
C VAL A 113 -1.24 -4.35 -2.25
N GLN A 114 -0.80 -3.57 -1.27
CA GLN A 114 0.00 -4.08 -0.15
C GLN A 114 -0.46 -3.44 1.17
N SER A 115 -0.40 -4.18 2.27
CA SER A 115 -0.72 -3.68 3.63
C SER A 115 -0.04 -4.57 4.68
N HIS A 116 -0.07 -4.15 5.94
CA HIS A 116 0.09 -5.07 7.08
C HIS A 116 -1.26 -5.70 7.42
N MET A 117 -1.24 -6.93 7.92
CA MET A 117 -2.44 -7.66 8.37
C MET A 117 -2.10 -8.61 9.52
N SER A 118 -2.94 -8.62 10.55
CA SER A 118 -2.88 -9.56 11.67
C SER A 118 -1.47 -9.75 12.24
N GLU A 119 -0.75 -8.64 12.50
CA GLU A 119 0.67 -8.66 12.91
C GLU A 119 0.81 -8.95 14.41
N SER A 120 -0.08 -8.38 15.24
CA SER A 120 -0.02 -8.52 16.70
C SER A 120 -1.41 -8.61 17.31
N CYS A 121 -1.53 -9.28 18.46
CA CYS A 121 -2.81 -9.42 19.15
C CYS A 121 -3.50 -8.07 19.45
N ASP A 122 -2.72 -7.05 19.84
CA ASP A 122 -3.26 -5.72 20.16
C ASP A 122 -3.78 -5.01 18.90
N GLU A 123 -3.08 -5.17 17.78
CA GLU A 123 -3.50 -4.64 16.48
C GLU A 123 -4.77 -5.32 15.98
N VAL A 124 -4.84 -6.66 16.01
CA VAL A 124 -6.06 -7.42 15.65
C VAL A 124 -7.25 -6.99 16.51
N ALA A 125 -7.06 -6.88 17.83
CA ALA A 125 -8.13 -6.44 18.73
C ALA A 125 -8.57 -5.00 18.43
N PHE A 126 -7.63 -4.11 18.09
CA PHE A 126 -7.96 -2.73 17.76
C PHE A 126 -8.69 -2.63 16.41
N SER A 127 -8.23 -3.32 15.37
CA SER A 127 -8.92 -3.44 14.08
C SER A 127 -10.35 -3.95 14.28
N ALA A 128 -10.54 -5.06 14.99
CA ALA A 128 -11.86 -5.60 15.30
C ALA A 128 -12.77 -4.56 15.98
N SER A 129 -12.25 -3.77 16.93
CA SER A 129 -13.03 -2.71 17.59
C SER A 129 -13.46 -1.57 16.66
N LEU A 130 -12.72 -1.33 15.56
CA LEU A 130 -12.99 -0.29 14.58
C LEU A 130 -13.92 -0.73 13.45
N PHE A 131 -14.09 -2.05 13.26
CA PHE A 131 -14.81 -2.65 12.13
C PHE A 131 -15.84 -3.70 12.59
N ASP A 132 -16.53 -3.42 13.70
CA ASP A 132 -17.67 -4.20 14.21
C ASP A 132 -17.36 -5.68 14.47
N GLY A 133 -16.14 -5.98 14.92
CA GLY A 133 -15.68 -7.33 15.23
C GLY A 133 -15.28 -8.17 14.02
N GLN A 134 -15.26 -7.60 12.82
CA GLN A 134 -14.77 -8.29 11.62
C GLN A 134 -13.28 -8.56 11.71
N THR A 135 -12.86 -9.67 11.10
CA THR A 135 -11.45 -10.03 10.94
C THR A 135 -10.79 -9.10 9.92
N ASP A 136 -9.47 -8.95 9.97
CA ASP A 136 -8.77 -8.05 9.07
C ASP A 136 -8.96 -8.43 7.60
N ALA A 137 -8.87 -9.72 7.28
CA ALA A 137 -9.06 -10.24 5.93
C ALA A 137 -10.46 -9.93 5.40
N ALA A 138 -11.51 -10.14 6.22
CA ALA A 138 -12.88 -9.81 5.86
C ALA A 138 -13.07 -8.31 5.60
N VAL A 139 -12.42 -7.45 6.39
CA VAL A 139 -12.45 -6.00 6.18
C VAL A 139 -11.76 -5.64 4.86
N PHE A 140 -10.54 -6.12 4.61
CA PHE A 140 -9.85 -5.87 3.34
C PHE A 140 -10.63 -6.37 2.12
N ASP A 141 -11.23 -7.56 2.20
CA ASP A 141 -12.06 -8.13 1.14
C ASP A 141 -13.30 -7.27 0.86
N SER A 142 -13.99 -6.82 1.91
CA SER A 142 -15.19 -5.96 1.78
C SER A 142 -14.93 -4.64 1.06
N PHE A 143 -13.69 -4.14 1.08
CA PHE A 143 -13.25 -2.95 0.37
C PHE A 143 -12.55 -3.26 -0.97
N GLY A 144 -12.49 -4.51 -1.41
CA GLY A 144 -11.84 -4.92 -2.65
C GLY A 144 -10.31 -4.79 -2.64
N LEU A 145 -9.71 -4.81 -1.45
CA LEU A 145 -8.26 -4.69 -1.20
C LEU A 145 -7.58 -6.06 -1.02
N LEU A 146 -8.35 -7.10 -0.67
CA LEU A 146 -7.91 -8.50 -0.78
C LEU A 146 -8.17 -9.00 -2.21
N ARG A 147 -7.17 -8.91 -3.08
CA ARG A 147 -7.33 -9.19 -4.52
C ARG A 147 -6.06 -9.78 -5.11
N ALA A 148 -6.13 -10.27 -6.34
CA ALA A 148 -4.94 -10.61 -7.10
C ALA A 148 -4.50 -9.42 -7.99
N PRO A 149 -3.26 -8.91 -7.87
CA PRO A 149 -2.25 -9.22 -6.84
C PRO A 149 -2.37 -8.35 -5.57
N SER A 150 -2.29 -8.97 -4.39
CA SER A 150 -2.17 -8.31 -3.08
C SER A 150 -1.03 -8.95 -2.28
N VAL A 151 -0.30 -8.14 -1.50
CA VAL A 151 0.76 -8.59 -0.58
C VAL A 151 0.44 -8.12 0.83
N LEU A 152 0.12 -9.05 1.72
CA LEU A 152 -0.24 -8.77 3.11
C LEU A 152 0.91 -9.21 4.01
N ALA A 153 1.54 -8.25 4.68
CA ALA A 153 2.70 -8.48 5.51
C ALA A 153 2.30 -9.07 6.87
N HIS A 154 3.19 -9.92 7.39
CA HIS A 154 3.14 -10.58 8.70
C HIS A 154 2.18 -11.76 8.79
N CYS A 155 0.88 -11.51 8.87
CA CYS A 155 -0.14 -12.57 8.98
C CYS A 155 0.18 -13.59 10.10
N VAL A 156 0.63 -13.10 11.26
CA VAL A 156 1.08 -13.95 12.38
C VAL A 156 -0.10 -14.43 13.23
N HIS A 157 -1.13 -13.61 13.36
CA HIS A 157 -2.31 -13.84 14.20
C HIS A 157 -3.59 -13.93 13.38
N LEU A 158 -3.55 -14.66 12.26
CA LEU A 158 -4.76 -14.95 11.48
C LEU A 158 -5.80 -15.64 12.36
N GLN A 159 -7.05 -15.23 12.18
CA GLN A 159 -8.23 -15.85 12.77
C GLN A 159 -8.73 -16.99 11.88
N GLU A 160 -9.53 -17.88 12.45
CA GLU A 160 -10.08 -19.05 11.74
C GLU A 160 -10.84 -18.60 10.48
N GLY A 161 -10.48 -19.17 9.33
CA GLY A 161 -11.07 -18.86 8.02
C GLY A 161 -10.38 -17.74 7.23
N GLU A 162 -9.40 -17.01 7.79
CA GLU A 162 -8.67 -15.97 7.04
C GLU A 162 -7.60 -16.50 6.08
N GLU A 163 -7.30 -17.79 6.16
CA GLU A 163 -6.26 -18.48 5.38
C GLU A 163 -6.75 -19.12 4.07
N GLU A 164 -8.07 -19.14 3.84
CA GLU A 164 -8.74 -19.73 2.67
C GLU A 164 -9.05 -18.69 1.57
#